data_AF-A0AAN0MC41-F1
#
_entry.id   AF-A0AAN0MC41-F1
#
_cell.length_a   1.000
_cell.length_b   1.000
_cell.length_c   1.000
_cell.angle_alpha   90.00
_cell.angle_beta   90.00
_cell.angle_gamma   90.00
#
_symmetry.space_group_name_H-M   'P 1'
#
loop_
_entity.id
_entity.type
_entity.pdbx_description
1 polymer ?
#
loop_
_entity_poly.entity_id
_entity_poly.type
_entity_poly.pdbx_seq_one_letter_code
_entity_poly.pdbx_strand_id
1 'polypeptide(L)' 'MTDVILPGGMNGRQIADAALAIRSGLKVLYSSGYSENAIVPDGRLEADVNFLGKPYRQSELAAVVRKALDS' A
#
# COMPACT_ATOMS: atom_id res chain seq x y z
N MET A 1 -3.47 1.14 -6.25
CA MET A 1 -2.08 0.81 -5.83
C MET A 1 -1.28 2.10 -5.82
N THR A 2 -0.48 2.36 -4.78
CA THR A 2 0.39 3.54 -4.68
C THR A 2 1.78 3.14 -4.18
N ASP A 3 2.82 3.87 -4.60
CA ASP A 3 4.12 3.81 -3.92
C ASP A 3 4.00 4.49 -2.56
N VAL A 4 4.76 4.04 -1.58
CA VAL A 4 4.83 4.62 -0.23
C VAL A 4 5.63 5.92 -0.27
N ILE A 5 6.78 5.89 -0.93
CA ILE A 5 7.67 7.04 -1.05
C ILE A 5 7.57 7.55 -2.48
N LEU A 6 7.02 8.75 -2.62
CA LEU A 6 6.92 9.41 -3.91
C LEU A 6 7.98 10.53 -4.01
N PRO A 7 8.50 10.80 -5.23
CA PRO A 7 9.41 11.92 -5.45
C PRO A 7 8.80 13.25 -4.99
N GLY A 8 9.64 14.17 -4.51
CA GLY A 8 9.19 15.51 -4.10
C GLY A 8 8.58 15.59 -2.70
N GLY A 9 8.82 14.60 -1.83
CA GLY A 9 8.37 14.62 -0.43
C GLY A 9 6.90 14.25 -0.23
N MET A 10 6.25 13.72 -1.27
CA MET A 10 4.87 13.26 -1.23
C MET A 10 4.80 11.87 -0.58
N ASN A 11 3.80 11.66 0.27
CA ASN A 11 3.59 10.39 0.96
C ASN A 11 2.41 9.64 0.33
N GLY A 12 2.65 8.41 -0.15
CA GLY A 12 1.61 7.54 -0.70
C GLY A 12 0.46 7.25 0.26
N ARG A 13 0.71 7.30 1.58
CA ARG A 13 -0.32 7.19 2.61
C ARG A 13 -1.34 8.33 2.50
N GLN A 14 -0.87 9.57 2.36
CA GLN A 14 -1.77 10.73 2.23
C GLN A 14 -2.65 10.64 0.97
N ILE A 15 -2.10 10.12 -0.13
CA ILE A 15 -2.88 9.88 -1.35
C ILE A 15 -3.95 8.82 -1.12
N ALA A 16 -3.58 7.71 -0.48
CA ALA A 16 -4.52 6.65 -0.15
C ALA A 16 -5.63 7.12 0.79
N ASP A 17 -5.29 7.89 1.83
CA ASP A 17 -6.24 8.45 2.78
C ASP A 17 -7.22 9.41 2.06
N ALA A 18 -6.71 10.27 1.17
CA ALA A 18 -7.55 11.14 0.35
C ALA A 18 -8.48 10.35 -0.60
N ALA A 19 -7.98 9.26 -1.19
CA ALA A 19 -8.77 8.40 -2.07
C ALA A 19 -9.86 7.63 -1.30
N LEU A 20 -9.56 7.19 -0.07
CA LEU A 20 -10.53 6.57 0.84
C LEU A 20 -11.60 7.54 1.32
N ALA A 21 -11.24 8.81 1.54
CA ALA A 21 -12.22 9.86 1.87
C ALA A 21 -13.22 10.09 0.72
N ILE A 22 -12.78 9.91 -0.53
CA ILE A 22 -13.66 10.00 -1.71
C ILE A 22 -14.46 8.70 -1.90
N ARG A 23 -13.84 7.54 -1.65
CA ARG A 23 -14.46 6.21 -1.80
C ARG A 23 -14.06 5.30 -0.65
N SER A 24 -14.91 5.23 0.37
CA SER A 24 -14.67 4.46 1.60
C SER A 24 -14.47 2.96 1.39
N GLY A 25 -15.01 2.38 0.30
CA GLY A 25 -14.82 0.97 -0.06
C GLY A 25 -13.60 0.68 -0.94
N LEU A 26 -12.72 1.66 -1.17
CA LEU A 26 -11.55 1.48 -2.03
C LEU A 26 -10.51 0.57 -1.35
N LYS A 27 -10.13 -0.52 -2.03
CA LYS A 27 -9.03 -1.37 -1.57
C LYS A 27 -7.69 -0.72 -1.91
N VAL A 28 -6.84 -0.51 -0.91
CA VAL A 28 -5.52 0.11 -1.08
C VAL A 28 -4.43 -0.95 -0.97
N LEU A 29 -3.50 -0.90 -1.93
CA LEU A 29 -2.26 -1.69 -1.96
C LEU A 29 -1.08 -0.72 -2.03
N TYR A 30 -0.19 -0.82 -1.05
CA TYR A 30 1.08 -0.10 -1.02
C TYR A 30 2.21 -0.95 -1.60
N SER A 31 3.16 -0.29 -2.26
CA SER A 31 4.42 -0.91 -2.64
C SER A 31 5.60 -0.04 -2.25
N SER A 32 6.70 -0.63 -1.81
CA SER A 32 7.90 0.11 -1.38
C SER A 32 9.16 -0.71 -1.66
N GLY A 33 10.22 -0.05 -2.14
CA GLY A 33 11.58 -0.61 -2.16
C GLY A 33 12.37 -0.39 -0.88
N TYR A 34 11.79 0.35 0.07
CA TYR A 34 12.30 0.55 1.41
C TYR A 34 11.55 -0.36 2.39
N SER A 35 12.21 -0.76 3.48
CA SER A 35 11.71 -1.68 4.51
C SER A 35 10.26 -1.38 4.94
N GLU A 36 9.49 -2.40 5.34
CA GLU A 36 8.11 -2.27 5.87
C GLU A 36 7.96 -1.18 6.96
N ASN A 37 9.02 -0.95 7.72
CA ASN A 37 9.12 0.09 8.74
C ASN A 37 8.96 1.53 8.21
N ALA A 38 9.13 1.76 6.90
CA ALA A 38 8.93 3.07 6.27
C ALA A 38 7.45 3.45 6.14
N ILE A 39 6.55 2.48 6.28
CA ILE A 39 5.09 2.65 6.06
C ILE A 39 4.38 2.88 7.39
N VAL A 40 4.95 2.38 8.48
CA VAL A 40 4.32 2.33 9.78
C VAL A 40 5.25 2.92 10.84
N PRO A 41 5.01 4.17 11.29
CA PRO A 41 5.79 4.79 12.36
C PRO A 41 5.78 3.99 13.68
N ASP A 42 4.74 3.19 13.91
CA ASP A 42 4.52 2.40 15.14
C ASP A 42 4.56 0.87 14.93
N GLY A 43 5.06 0.38 13.79
CA GLY A 43 5.31 -1.05 13.55
C GLY A 43 4.07 -1.96 13.45
N ARG A 44 2.84 -1.46 13.62
CA ARG A 44 1.60 -2.20 13.34
C ARG A 44 0.99 -1.77 12.02
N LEU A 45 1.17 -2.60 10.98
CA LEU A 45 0.26 -2.58 9.85
C LEU A 45 -1.16 -2.65 10.44
N GLU A 46 -1.99 -1.62 10.23
CA GLU A 46 -3.42 -1.76 10.47
C GLU A 46 -3.87 -3.02 9.73
N ALA A 47 -4.72 -3.83 10.35
CA ALA A 47 -5.00 -5.20 9.92
C ALA A 47 -5.49 -5.32 8.45
N ASP A 48 -5.86 -4.20 7.84
CA ASP A 48 -6.39 -4.09 6.47
C ASP A 48 -5.39 -3.51 5.45
N VAL A 49 -4.14 -3.28 5.81
CA VAL A 49 -3.13 -2.72 4.90
C VAL A 49 -2.55 -3.81 4.00
N ASN A 50 -2.87 -3.77 2.70
CA ASN A 50 -2.20 -4.61 1.71
C ASN A 50 -0.85 -3.99 1.34
N PHE A 51 0.23 -4.77 1.45
CA PHE A 51 1.60 -4.34 1.15
C PHE A 51 2.32 -5.32 0.22
N LEU A 52 3.18 -4.77 -0.65
CA LEU A 52 4.08 -5.53 -1.51
C LEU A 52 5.47 -4.89 -1.58
N GLY A 53 6.47 -5.54 -0.99
CA GLY A 53 7.87 -5.10 -1.03
C GLY A 53 8.52 -5.28 -2.39
N LYS A 54 9.29 -4.29 -2.85
CA LYS A 54 10.09 -4.36 -4.08
C LYS A 54 11.50 -4.92 -3.78
N PRO A 55 12.12 -5.66 -4.72
CA PRO A 55 11.54 -6.08 -6.01
C PRO A 55 10.55 -7.25 -5.83
N TYR A 56 9.51 -7.26 -6.66
CA TYR A 56 8.50 -8.33 -6.70
C TYR A 56 8.30 -8.83 -8.13
N ARG A 57 7.86 -10.08 -8.27
CA ARG A 57 7.42 -10.72 -9.51
C ARG A 57 5.97 -10.36 -9.81
N GLN A 58 5.58 -10.50 -11.08
CA GLN A 58 4.19 -10.29 -11.51
C GLN A 58 3.21 -11.24 -10.80
N SER A 59 3.62 -12.48 -10.52
CA SER A 59 2.80 -13.45 -9.78
C SER A 59 2.51 -13.02 -8.35
N GLU A 60 3.48 -12.37 -7.69
CA GLU A 60 3.33 -11.87 -6.32
C GLU A 60 2.35 -10.69 -6.29
N LEU A 61 2.47 -9.76 -7.25
CA LEU A 61 1.51 -8.68 -7.42
C LEU A 61 0.10 -9.22 -7.67
N ALA A 62 -0.06 -10.19 -8.57
CA ALA A 62 -1.36 -10.78 -8.89
C ALA A 62 -2.00 -11.42 -7.66
N ALA A 63 -1.22 -12.14 -6.83
CA ALA A 63 -1.71 -12.76 -5.61
C ALA A 63 -2.20 -11.73 -4.59
N VAL A 64 -1.44 -10.66 -4.36
CA VAL A 64 -1.82 -9.61 -3.40
C VAL A 64 -3.03 -8.81 -3.90
N VAL A 65 -3.11 -8.50 -5.19
CA VAL A 65 -4.29 -7.84 -5.78
C VAL A 65 -5.53 -8.73 -5.65
N ARG A 66 -5.41 -10.03 -5.94
CA ARG A 66 -6.52 -10.98 -5.78
C ARG A 66 -7.00 -11.02 -4.33
N LYS A 67 -6.08 -11.18 -3.38
CA LYS A 67 -6.38 -11.17 -1.94
C LYS A 67 -7.09 -9.89 -1.50
N ALA A 68 -6.63 -8.72 -1.98
CA ALA A 68 -7.25 -7.44 -1.65
C ALA A 68 -8.69 -7.31 -2.19
N LEU A 69 -8.97 -7.86 -3.37
CA LEU A 69 -10.29 -7.79 -4.00
C LEU A 69 -11.28 -8.83 -3.46
N ASP A 70 -10.79 -9.96 -2.98
CA ASP A 70 -11.62 -11.06 -2.46
C ASP A 70 -11.95 -10.91 -0.95
N SER A 71 -11.49 -9.83 -0.32
CA SER A 71 -11.72 -9.49 1.10
C SER A 71 -12.82 -8.47 1.31
#